data_AF-A0A6G4WKB4-F1
#
_entry.id   AF-A0A6G4WKB4-F1
#
_cell.length_a   1.000
_cell.length_b   1.000
_cell.length_c   1.000
_cell.angle_alpha   90.00
_cell.angle_beta   90.00
_cell.angle_gamma   90.00
#
_symmetry.space_group_name_H-M   'P 1'
#
loop_
_entity.id
_entity.type
_entity.pdbx_description
1 polymer ?
#
loop_
_entity_poly.entity_id
_entity_poly.type
_entity_poly.pdbx_seq_one_letter_code
_entity_poly.pdbx_strand_id
1 'polypeptide(L)'
;MSQPYDFLGMQQAQFRHDQRNHSDVICLPKPDRLKHYGLHFAKYVGRLARGNSEPKSADRTLVDMTLVCLSVANALHQRIQEDIERCSPDHNDQVDPLRSLADAAGRFADACEKIDHLEDFLPIARLANADVLSWTLRQAMERGLDLNQAIAERRKELVVRQFYIAD
;
A
#
# COMPACT_ATOMS: atom_id res chain seq x y z
N MET A 1 -17.40 -15.38 -8.08
CA MET A 1 -16.08 -15.72 -7.50
C MET A 1 -15.05 -14.85 -8.19
N SER A 2 -14.57 -13.82 -7.51
CA SER A 2 -13.52 -12.93 -8.02
C SER A 2 -12.25 -13.76 -8.28
N GLN A 3 -11.59 -13.59 -9.43
CA GLN A 3 -10.32 -14.27 -9.66
C GLN A 3 -9.32 -13.91 -8.55
N PRO A 4 -8.51 -14.86 -8.05
CA PRO A 4 -7.46 -14.55 -7.09
C PRO A 4 -6.49 -13.54 -7.71
N TYR A 5 -6.13 -12.49 -6.95
CA TYR A 5 -5.16 -11.50 -7.39
C TYR A 5 -3.78 -12.16 -7.60
N ASP A 6 -3.17 -11.98 -8.77
CA ASP A 6 -1.77 -12.35 -9.02
C ASP A 6 -0.83 -11.32 -8.37
N PHE A 7 -0.70 -11.38 -7.05
CA PHE A 7 0.13 -10.42 -6.31
C PHE A 7 1.58 -10.45 -6.74
N LEU A 8 2.12 -11.61 -7.16
CA LEU A 8 3.49 -11.70 -7.65
C LEU A 8 3.64 -10.88 -8.95
N GLY A 9 2.76 -11.09 -9.93
CA GLY A 9 2.75 -10.31 -11.16
C GLY A 9 2.53 -8.82 -10.89
N MET A 10 1.65 -8.48 -9.94
CA MET A 10 1.41 -7.10 -9.52
C MET A 10 2.64 -6.45 -8.87
N GLN A 11 3.36 -7.16 -8.01
CA GLN A 11 4.62 -6.72 -7.39
C GLN A 11 5.70 -6.47 -8.44
N GLN A 12 5.88 -7.39 -9.39
CA GLN A 12 6.84 -7.27 -10.48
C GLN A 12 6.50 -6.10 -11.42
N ALA A 13 5.22 -5.91 -11.74
CA ALA A 13 4.76 -4.78 -12.52
C ALA A 13 4.96 -3.45 -11.77
N GLN A 14 4.71 -3.43 -10.45
CA GLN A 14 4.96 -2.23 -9.63
C GLN A 14 6.44 -1.89 -9.57
N PHE A 15 7.30 -2.89 -9.40
CA PHE A 15 8.75 -2.68 -9.39
C PHE A 15 9.24 -2.03 -10.68
N ARG A 16 8.83 -2.55 -11.85
CA ARG A 16 9.16 -1.96 -13.15
C ARG A 16 8.61 -0.54 -13.30
N HIS A 17 7.36 -0.33 -12.88
CA HIS A 17 6.75 1.00 -12.89
C HIS A 17 7.55 2.00 -12.06
N ASP A 18 7.91 1.63 -10.82
CA ASP A 18 8.63 2.51 -9.91
C ASP A 18 10.05 2.79 -10.38
N GLN A 19 10.73 1.81 -10.99
CA GLN A 19 12.08 2.02 -11.56
C GLN A 19 12.08 3.08 -12.65
N ARG A 20 11.04 3.09 -13.51
CA ARG A 20 10.92 4.05 -14.60
C ARG A 20 10.38 5.41 -14.12
N ASN A 21 9.37 5.41 -13.26
CA ASN A 21 8.56 6.60 -12.98
C ASN A 21 8.75 7.21 -11.59
N HIS A 22 9.40 6.49 -10.68
CA HIS A 22 9.64 6.88 -9.29
C HIS A 22 11.09 6.57 -8.87
N SER A 23 12.04 6.81 -9.80
CA SER A 23 13.46 6.60 -9.56
C SER A 23 13.99 7.48 -8.43
N ASP A 24 13.42 8.68 -8.24
CA ASP A 24 13.67 9.56 -7.11
C ASP A 24 13.42 8.90 -5.75
N VAL A 25 12.37 8.07 -5.65
CA VAL A 25 12.06 7.30 -4.44
C VAL A 25 12.85 6.00 -4.38
N ILE A 26 13.00 5.27 -5.50
CA ILE A 26 13.72 3.99 -5.52
C ILE A 26 15.19 4.13 -5.16
N CYS A 27 15.83 5.23 -5.57
CA CYS A 27 17.25 5.47 -5.32
C CYS A 27 17.53 5.91 -3.88
N LEU A 28 16.51 6.14 -3.05
CA LEU A 28 16.69 6.44 -1.63
C LEU A 28 17.21 5.20 -0.87
N PRO A 29 17.98 5.40 0.21
CA PRO A 29 18.26 4.35 1.18
C PRO A 29 16.99 3.68 1.68
N LYS A 30 17.05 2.38 2.00
CA LYS A 30 15.90 1.61 2.48
C LYS A 30 15.15 2.28 3.65
N PRO A 31 15.83 2.82 4.69
CA PRO A 31 15.16 3.58 5.75
C PRO A 31 14.28 4.72 5.24
N ASP A 32 14.81 5.55 4.33
CA ASP A 32 14.12 6.71 3.80
C ASP A 32 12.93 6.31 2.92
N ARG A 33 13.07 5.21 2.16
CA ARG A 33 11.95 4.62 1.42
C ARG A 33 10.83 4.19 2.36
N LEU A 34 11.15 3.48 3.44
CA LEU A 34 10.15 3.01 4.40
C LEU A 34 9.46 4.18 5.09
N LYS A 35 10.20 5.21 5.53
CA LYS A 35 9.62 6.45 6.06
C LYS A 35 8.68 7.11 5.06
N HIS A 36 9.10 7.24 3.79
CA HIS A 36 8.25 7.77 2.72
C HIS A 36 6.94 6.98 2.59
N TYR A 37 6.99 5.65 2.61
CA TYR A 37 5.78 4.82 2.56
C TYR A 37 4.92 4.94 3.82
N GLY A 38 5.51 5.09 5.01
CA GLY A 38 4.79 5.37 6.25
C GLY A 38 4.00 6.69 6.17
N LEU A 39 4.59 7.74 5.60
CA LEU A 39 3.89 9.01 5.32
C LEU A 39 2.72 8.82 4.35
N HIS A 40 2.86 7.92 3.37
CA HIS A 40 1.75 7.57 2.48
C HIS A 40 0.59 6.90 3.23
N PHE A 41 0.85 5.94 4.11
CA PHE A 41 -0.20 5.29 4.90
C PHE A 41 -0.93 6.28 5.81
N ALA A 42 -0.22 7.12 6.57
CA ALA A 42 -0.82 8.15 7.41
C ALA A 42 -1.70 9.12 6.59
N LYS A 43 -1.22 9.56 5.42
CA LYS A 43 -1.99 10.39 4.49
C LYS A 43 -3.26 9.70 4.00
N TYR A 44 -3.21 8.41 3.69
CA TYR A 44 -4.38 7.67 3.19
C TYR A 44 -5.43 7.44 4.29
N VAL A 45 -5.01 7.13 5.51
CA VAL A 45 -5.89 7.11 6.69
C VAL A 45 -6.64 8.45 6.80
N GLY A 46 -5.91 9.57 6.78
CA GLY A 46 -6.52 10.90 6.88
C GLY A 46 -7.41 11.30 5.70
N ARG A 47 -7.17 10.76 4.49
CA ARG A 47 -8.08 10.95 3.34
C ARG A 47 -9.39 10.21 3.54
N LEU A 48 -9.32 8.94 3.93
CA LEU A 48 -10.49 8.11 4.14
C LEU A 48 -11.33 8.61 5.32
N ALA A 49 -10.68 9.03 6.41
CA ALA A 49 -11.33 9.60 7.59
C ALA A 49 -12.13 10.88 7.29
N ARG A 50 -11.70 11.67 6.29
CA ARG A 50 -12.43 12.88 5.88
C ARG A 50 -13.66 12.61 5.05
N GLY A 51 -13.86 11.38 4.56
CA GLY A 51 -15.04 10.98 3.80
C GLY A 51 -15.38 11.96 2.68
N ASN A 52 -16.59 12.51 2.70
CA ASN A 52 -17.10 13.43 1.67
C ASN A 52 -16.38 14.79 1.62
N SER A 53 -15.58 15.13 2.64
CA SER A 53 -14.76 16.36 2.65
C SER A 53 -13.39 16.19 1.97
N GLU A 54 -13.03 14.97 1.54
CA GLU A 54 -11.81 14.74 0.74
C GLU A 54 -12.12 14.84 -0.76
N PRO A 55 -11.39 15.69 -1.51
CA PRO A 55 -11.58 15.80 -2.96
C PRO A 55 -11.29 14.52 -3.75
N LYS A 56 -10.37 13.67 -3.28
CA LYS A 56 -10.08 12.38 -3.91
C LYS A 56 -11.05 11.31 -3.44
N SER A 57 -11.61 10.58 -4.38
CA SER A 57 -12.50 9.47 -4.04
C SER A 57 -11.80 8.42 -3.16
N ALA A 58 -12.60 7.74 -2.34
CA ALA A 58 -12.12 6.61 -1.56
C ALA A 58 -11.56 5.51 -2.49
N ASP A 59 -12.22 5.19 -3.60
CA ASP A 59 -11.74 4.21 -4.59
C ASP A 59 -10.35 4.57 -5.11
N ARG A 60 -10.14 5.85 -5.44
CA ARG A 60 -8.83 6.35 -5.84
C ARG A 60 -7.78 6.17 -4.75
N THR A 61 -8.17 6.40 -3.50
CA THR A 61 -7.29 6.21 -2.35
C THR A 61 -6.95 4.73 -2.14
N LEU A 62 -7.90 3.81 -2.32
CA LEU A 62 -7.67 2.36 -2.24
C LEU A 62 -6.70 1.87 -3.32
N VAL A 63 -6.83 2.38 -4.55
CA VAL A 63 -5.91 2.06 -5.64
C VAL A 63 -4.51 2.59 -5.34
N ASP A 64 -4.39 3.87 -4.97
CA ASP A 64 -3.12 4.51 -4.59
C ASP A 64 -2.46 3.78 -3.39
N MET A 65 -3.26 3.26 -2.45
CA MET A 65 -2.78 2.50 -1.29
C MET A 65 -2.27 1.12 -1.67
N THR A 66 -2.99 0.39 -2.54
CA THR A 66 -2.53 -0.90 -3.06
C THR A 66 -1.19 -0.77 -3.77
N LEU A 67 -1.03 0.25 -4.62
CA LEU A 67 0.24 0.51 -5.32
C LEU A 67 1.39 0.72 -4.33
N VAL A 68 1.16 1.49 -3.26
CA VAL A 68 2.17 1.69 -2.21
C VAL A 68 2.47 0.40 -1.46
N CYS A 69 1.47 -0.42 -1.11
CA CYS A 69 1.69 -1.72 -0.46
C CYS A 69 2.58 -2.64 -1.29
N LEU A 70 2.42 -2.64 -2.62
CA LEU A 70 3.28 -3.39 -3.54
C LEU A 70 4.72 -2.84 -3.54
N SER A 71 4.90 -1.51 -3.55
CA SER A 71 6.21 -0.87 -3.45
C SER A 71 6.90 -1.16 -2.11
N VAL A 72 6.15 -1.15 -1.01
CA VAL A 72 6.62 -1.52 0.34
C VAL A 72 7.04 -2.99 0.37
N ALA A 73 6.21 -3.88 -0.15
CA ALA A 73 6.51 -5.30 -0.22
C ALA A 73 7.83 -5.55 -0.99
N ASN A 74 8.03 -4.85 -2.10
CA ASN A 74 9.28 -4.90 -2.87
C ASN A 74 10.48 -4.37 -2.06
N ALA A 75 10.32 -3.28 -1.30
CA ALA A 75 11.38 -2.72 -0.45
C ALA A 75 11.75 -3.63 0.75
N LEU A 76 10.79 -4.39 1.25
CA LEU A 76 10.96 -5.33 2.36
C LEU A 76 11.34 -6.75 1.91
N HIS A 77 11.44 -7.00 0.59
CA HIS A 77 11.61 -8.34 0.01
C HIS A 77 10.52 -9.33 0.47
N GLN A 78 9.30 -8.82 0.56
CA GLN A 78 8.12 -9.52 1.02
C GLN A 78 7.42 -10.21 -0.17
N ARG A 79 7.13 -11.51 -0.06
CA ARG A 79 6.16 -12.18 -0.95
C ARG A 79 4.79 -11.95 -0.34
N ILE A 80 4.15 -10.84 -0.72
CA ILE A 80 3.01 -10.29 0.04
C ILE A 80 1.81 -11.25 0.10
N GLN A 81 1.63 -12.07 -0.93
CA GLN A 81 0.58 -13.09 -0.96
C GLN A 81 0.68 -14.08 0.21
N GLU A 82 1.88 -14.59 0.50
CA GLU A 82 2.10 -15.56 1.58
C GLU A 82 1.78 -14.94 2.94
N ASP A 83 2.06 -13.65 3.11
CA ASP A 83 1.81 -12.94 4.37
C ASP A 83 0.32 -12.61 4.55
N ILE A 84 -0.40 -12.25 3.48
CA ILE A 84 -1.87 -12.06 3.52
C ILE A 84 -2.57 -13.39 3.83
N GLU A 85 -2.16 -14.49 3.22
CA GLU A 85 -2.76 -15.81 3.45
C GLU A 85 -2.58 -16.30 4.90
N ARG A 86 -1.48 -15.90 5.55
CA ARG A 86 -1.23 -16.15 6.98
C ARG A 86 -2.08 -15.25 7.88
N CYS A 87 -2.40 -14.04 7.40
CA CYS A 87 -3.28 -13.10 8.08
C CYS A 87 -4.74 -13.43 7.77
N SER A 88 -5.26 -14.56 8.28
CA SER A 88 -6.70 -14.79 8.30
C SER A 88 -7.37 -13.79 9.25
N PRO A 89 -8.48 -13.15 8.87
CA PRO A 89 -9.08 -12.08 9.66
C PRO A 89 -9.69 -12.66 10.92
N ASP A 90 -9.17 -12.23 12.08
CA ASP A 90 -9.92 -12.33 13.32
C ASP A 90 -11.19 -11.49 13.11
N HIS A 91 -12.32 -12.21 13.00
CA HIS A 91 -13.63 -11.63 12.82
C HIS A 91 -14.00 -11.00 14.14
N ASN A 92 -13.82 -9.68 14.23
CA ASN A 92 -14.55 -8.91 15.22
C ASN A 92 -15.50 -7.99 14.48
N ASP A 93 -16.74 -7.97 14.95
CA ASP A 93 -17.82 -7.04 14.66
C ASP A 93 -17.37 -5.59 14.96
N GLN A 94 -16.39 -5.10 14.20
CA GLN A 94 -15.74 -3.83 14.45
C GLN A 94 -16.59 -2.73 13.82
N VAL A 95 -17.21 -1.93 14.70
CA VAL A 95 -18.12 -0.84 14.34
C VAL A 95 -17.41 0.28 13.55
N ASP A 96 -16.10 0.44 13.71
CA ASP A 96 -15.30 1.44 12.99
C ASP A 96 -14.40 0.80 11.94
N PRO A 97 -14.73 0.95 10.63
CA PRO A 97 -13.95 0.37 9.55
C PRO A 97 -12.54 0.96 9.43
N LEU A 98 -12.26 2.16 9.95
CA LEU A 98 -10.94 2.78 9.83
C LEU A 98 -9.98 2.38 10.95
N ARG A 99 -10.48 1.84 12.06
CA ARG A 99 -9.66 1.48 13.21
C ARG A 99 -8.53 0.52 12.84
N SER A 100 -8.83 -0.56 12.12
CA SER A 100 -7.80 -1.55 11.74
C SER A 100 -6.77 -0.97 10.77
N LEU A 101 -7.19 -0.07 9.87
CA LEU A 101 -6.26 0.61 8.97
C LEU A 101 -5.36 1.60 9.73
N ALA A 102 -5.94 2.38 10.65
CA ALA A 102 -5.19 3.33 11.46
C ALA A 102 -4.17 2.62 12.35
N ASP A 103 -4.53 1.48 12.94
CA ASP A 103 -3.62 0.62 13.69
C ASP A 103 -2.48 0.10 12.81
N ALA A 104 -2.79 -0.47 11.64
CA ALA A 104 -1.77 -0.99 10.72
C ALA A 104 -0.82 0.12 10.23
N ALA A 105 -1.35 1.29 9.88
CA ALA A 105 -0.54 2.45 9.53
C ALA A 105 0.34 2.92 10.71
N GLY A 106 -0.19 2.91 11.93
CA GLY A 106 0.52 3.25 13.15
C GLY A 106 1.67 2.29 13.45
N ARG A 107 1.44 0.97 13.34
CA ARG A 107 2.50 -0.05 13.47
C ARG A 107 3.58 0.08 12.39
N PHE A 108 3.21 0.46 11.17
CA PHE A 108 4.20 0.73 10.14
C PHE A 108 5.03 1.98 10.46
N ALA A 109 4.43 3.01 11.06
CA ALA A 109 5.13 4.19 11.53
C ALA A 109 6.06 3.89 12.72
N ASP A 110 5.62 3.07 13.67
CA ASP A 110 6.46 2.53 14.77
C ASP A 110 7.67 1.79 14.18
N ALA A 111 7.45 0.92 13.19
CA ALA A 111 8.55 0.26 12.48
C ALA A 111 9.55 1.25 11.86
N CYS A 112 9.08 2.41 11.36
CA CYS A 112 9.96 3.44 10.81
C CYS A 112 10.78 4.16 11.90
N GLU A 113 10.19 4.36 13.08
CA GLU A 113 10.88 4.94 14.25
C GLU A 113 11.92 3.98 14.82
N LYS A 114 11.61 2.68 14.90
CA LYS A 114 12.56 1.62 15.29
C LYS A 114 13.84 1.58 14.45
N ILE A 115 13.75 1.92 13.17
CA ILE A 115 14.94 2.02 12.30
C ILE A 115 15.91 3.08 12.83
N ASP A 116 15.40 4.20 13.33
CA ASP A 116 16.22 5.30 13.86
C ASP A 116 16.87 4.94 15.20
N HIS A 117 16.23 4.03 15.95
CA HIS A 117 16.74 3.49 17.20
C HIS A 117 17.60 2.21 17.03
N LEU A 118 17.83 1.75 15.78
CA LEU A 118 18.54 0.51 15.47
C LEU A 118 17.92 -0.74 16.12
N GLU A 119 16.60 -0.72 16.31
CA GLU A 119 15.81 -1.84 16.84
C GLU A 119 15.33 -2.77 15.71
N ASP A 120 14.88 -3.99 16.07
CA ASP A 120 14.27 -4.88 15.08
C ASP A 120 12.92 -4.32 14.62
N PHE A 121 12.83 -4.02 13.33
CA PHE A 121 11.66 -3.39 12.70
C PHE A 121 11.02 -4.26 11.61
N LEU A 122 11.73 -5.28 11.11
CA LEU A 122 11.31 -6.02 9.91
C LEU A 122 9.99 -6.79 10.12
N PRO A 123 9.78 -7.52 11.24
CA PRO A 123 8.54 -8.25 11.46
C PRO A 123 7.32 -7.34 11.51
N ILE A 124 7.41 -6.23 12.25
CA ILE A 124 6.31 -5.28 12.42
C ILE A 124 6.00 -4.54 11.10
N ALA A 125 7.01 -4.13 10.33
CA ALA A 125 6.80 -3.49 9.04
C ALA A 125 6.10 -4.41 8.03
N ARG A 126 6.51 -5.69 7.96
CA ARG A 126 5.93 -6.69 7.05
C ARG A 126 4.48 -7.00 7.40
N LEU A 127 4.20 -7.22 8.69
CA LEU A 127 2.85 -7.51 9.17
C LEU A 127 1.92 -6.31 8.93
N ALA A 128 2.37 -5.10 9.29
CA ALA A 128 1.61 -3.88 9.07
C ALA A 128 1.29 -3.65 7.57
N ASN A 129 2.25 -3.88 6.67
CA ASN A 129 1.99 -3.77 5.23
C ASN A 129 0.96 -4.79 4.72
N ALA A 130 1.02 -6.04 5.21
CA ALA A 130 0.05 -7.08 4.88
C ALA A 130 -1.36 -6.74 5.40
N ASP A 131 -1.45 -6.16 6.59
CA ASP A 131 -2.73 -5.71 7.17
C ASP A 131 -3.34 -4.55 6.40
N VAL A 132 -2.53 -3.55 6.00
CA VAL A 132 -2.99 -2.45 5.14
C VAL A 132 -3.52 -2.98 3.81
N LEU A 133 -2.80 -3.91 3.18
CA LEU A 133 -3.25 -4.48 1.91
C LEU A 133 -4.54 -5.29 2.10
N SER A 134 -4.60 -6.16 3.12
CA SER A 134 -5.79 -6.96 3.44
C SER A 134 -7.02 -6.10 3.71
N TRP A 135 -6.85 -4.99 4.44
CA TRP A 135 -7.90 -4.00 4.63
C TRP A 135 -8.34 -3.37 3.30
N THR A 136 -7.39 -2.98 2.46
CA THR A 136 -7.66 -2.37 1.15
C THR A 136 -8.46 -3.29 0.23
N LEU A 137 -8.10 -4.57 0.20
CA LEU A 137 -8.78 -5.59 -0.60
C LEU A 137 -10.24 -5.77 -0.13
N ARG A 138 -10.47 -5.86 1.19
CA ARG A 138 -11.82 -5.94 1.75
C ARG A 138 -12.66 -4.73 1.36
N GLN A 139 -12.14 -3.52 1.51
CA GLN A 139 -12.87 -2.32 1.13
C GLN A 139 -13.14 -2.24 -0.37
N ALA A 140 -12.20 -2.67 -1.21
CA ALA A 140 -12.41 -2.73 -2.66
C ALA A 140 -13.53 -3.73 -3.01
N MET A 141 -13.55 -4.89 -2.36
CA MET A 141 -14.60 -5.89 -2.53
C MET A 141 -15.98 -5.38 -2.08
N GLU A 142 -16.08 -4.75 -0.90
CA GLU A 142 -17.33 -4.17 -0.40
C GLU A 142 -17.91 -3.09 -1.33
N ARG A 143 -17.02 -2.36 -2.02
CA ARG A 143 -17.39 -1.31 -2.97
C ARG A 143 -17.64 -1.83 -4.40
N GLY A 144 -17.38 -3.10 -4.68
CA GLY A 144 -17.44 -3.65 -6.03
C GLY A 144 -16.40 -3.06 -6.99
N LEU A 145 -15.27 -2.59 -6.47
CA LEU A 145 -14.20 -1.99 -7.26
C LEU A 145 -13.36 -3.08 -7.94
N ASP A 146 -13.27 -3.07 -9.28
CA ASP A 146 -12.28 -3.86 -10.00
C ASP A 146 -10.88 -3.26 -9.79
N LEU A 147 -10.21 -3.75 -8.75
CA LEU A 147 -8.90 -3.27 -8.37
C LEU A 147 -7.82 -3.55 -9.42
N ASN A 148 -7.93 -4.64 -10.20
CA ASN A 148 -6.96 -4.96 -11.25
C ASN A 148 -7.02 -3.93 -12.38
N GLN A 149 -8.23 -3.68 -12.89
CA GLN A 149 -8.45 -2.67 -13.92
C GLN A 149 -8.04 -1.28 -13.41
N ALA A 150 -8.47 -0.89 -12.21
CA ALA A 150 -8.19 0.42 -11.65
C ALA A 150 -6.69 0.66 -11.41
N ILE A 151 -5.94 -0.37 -11.00
CA ILE A 151 -4.47 -0.30 -10.89
C ILE A 151 -3.81 -0.10 -12.26
N ALA A 152 -4.27 -0.83 -13.28
CA ALA A 152 -3.73 -0.72 -14.63
C ALA A 152 -3.95 0.69 -15.21
N GLU A 153 -5.15 1.24 -15.05
CA GLU A 153 -5.48 2.62 -15.44
C GLU A 153 -4.63 3.63 -14.65
N ARG A 154 -4.52 3.44 -13.34
CA ARG A 154 -3.77 4.35 -12.48
C ARG A 154 -2.30 4.44 -12.86
N ARG A 155 -1.65 3.33 -13.21
CA ARG A 155 -0.26 3.32 -13.67
C ARG A 155 -0.08 4.13 -14.95
N LYS A 156 -1.00 4.02 -15.91
CA LYS A 156 -0.95 4.82 -17.16
C LYS A 156 -0.97 6.32 -16.87
N GLU A 157 -1.82 6.75 -15.92
CA GLU A 157 -1.88 8.16 -15.54
C GLU A 157 -0.60 8.65 -14.83
N LEU A 158 0.06 7.78 -14.05
CA LEU A 158 1.26 8.15 -13.30
C LEU A 158 2.49 8.30 -14.20
N VAL A 159 2.56 7.57 -15.31
CA VAL A 159 3.64 7.67 -16.31
C VAL A 159 3.74 9.09 -16.88
N VAL A 160 2.62 9.79 -17.09
CA VAL A 160 2.56 11.14 -17.69
C VAL A 160 3.38 12.19 -16.91
N ARG A 161 3.69 11.94 -15.63
CA ARG A 161 4.45 12.87 -14.80
C ARG A 161 5.93 12.97 -15.19
N GLN A 162 6.49 11.93 -15.81
CA GLN A 162 7.87 11.93 -16.28
C GLN A 162 7.94 12.43 -17.74
N PHE A 163 7.49 13.67 -17.95
CA PHE A 163 7.39 14.30 -19.28
C PHE A 163 8.72 14.37 -20.06
N TYR A 164 9.85 14.12 -19.39
CA TYR A 164 11.19 14.13 -19.96
C TYR A 164 11.68 12.76 -20.43
N ILE A 165 10.90 11.68 -20.27
CA ILE A 165 11.20 10.35 -20.80
C ILE A 165 10.22 10.06 -21.95
N ALA A 166 10.75 9.83 -23.16
CA ALA A 166 9.95 9.38 -24.30
C ALA A 166 9.64 7.89 -24.20
N ASP A 167 8.46 7.46 -24.68
CA ASP A 167 7.98 6.09 -24.53
C ASP A 167 8.74 5.03 -25.32
#